data_AF-A0A6P0Y168-F1
#
_entry.id   AF-A0A6P0Y168-F1
#
_cell.length_a   1.000
_cell.length_b   1.000
_cell.length_c   1.000
_cell.angle_alpha   90.00
_cell.angle_beta   90.00
_cell.angle_gamma   90.00
#
_symmetry.space_group_name_H-M   'P 1'
#
loop_
_entity.id
_entity.type
_entity.pdbx_description
1 polymer ?
#
loop_
_entity_poly.entity_id
_entity_poly.type
_entity_poly.pdbx_seq_one_letter_code
_entity_poly.pdbx_strand_id
1 'polypeptide(L)' 'MSKHILKARCNTVHLGGFSHKLEPALIVNSGDRIDVETYTGYYLYDKAPREFL' A
#
# COMPACT_ATOMS: atom_id res chain seq x y z
N MET A 1 3.41 -19.85 -11.38
CA MET A 1 3.97 -19.06 -10.28
C MET A 1 4.72 -17.89 -10.87
N SER A 2 4.10 -16.71 -10.87
CA SER A 2 4.74 -15.48 -11.34
C SER A 2 5.33 -14.71 -10.16
N LYS A 3 6.34 -13.89 -10.46
CA LYS A 3 6.89 -12.91 -9.52
C LYS A 3 6.53 -11.51 -10.00
N HIS A 4 5.89 -10.74 -9.13
CA HIS A 4 5.46 -9.37 -9.38
C HIS A 4 6.26 -8.38 -8.55
N ILE A 5 6.31 -7.12 -9.01
CA ILE A 5 6.82 -6.00 -8.21
C ILE A 5 5.75 -4.92 -8.21
N LEU A 6 5.18 -4.64 -7.03
CA LEU A 6 4.25 -3.54 -6.84
C LEU A 6 5.03 -2.32 -6.37
N LYS A 7 5.30 -1.41 -7.32
CA LYS A 7 6.02 -0.16 -7.06
C LYS A 7 5.13 0.81 -6.29
N ALA A 8 5.69 1.53 -5.32
CA ALA A 8 4.97 2.58 -4.62
C ALA A 8 4.90 3.84 -5.49
N ARG A 9 3.69 4.21 -5.92
CA ARG A 9 3.37 5.34 -6.81
C ARG A 9 2.05 5.97 -6.34
N CYS A 10 1.73 7.17 -6.83
CA CYS A 10 0.51 7.88 -6.44
C CYS A 10 -0.79 7.10 -6.71
N ASN A 11 -0.78 6.15 -7.64
CA ASN A 11 -1.94 5.33 -8.00
C ASN A 11 -1.91 3.91 -7.39
N THR A 12 -0.89 3.56 -6.61
CA THR A 12 -0.77 2.25 -5.94
C THR A 12 -0.70 2.38 -4.42
N VAL A 13 -0.73 3.61 -3.90
CA VAL A 13 -0.69 3.92 -2.47
C VAL A 13 -1.86 4.84 -2.12
N HIS A 14 -2.50 4.58 -0.99
CA HIS A 14 -3.55 5.41 -0.44
C HIS A 14 -3.22 5.76 1.02
N LEU A 15 -3.41 7.03 1.39
CA LEU A 15 -3.26 7.52 2.75
C LEU A 15 -4.64 7.86 3.32
N GLY A 16 -4.88 7.52 4.58
CA GLY A 16 -6.13 7.86 5.28
C GLY A 16 -7.10 6.70 5.52
N GLY A 17 -6.72 5.47 5.18
CA GLY A 17 -7.43 4.25 5.60
C GLY A 17 -7.74 3.28 4.47
N PHE A 18 -8.59 2.30 4.78
CA PHE A 18 -9.02 1.24 3.86
C PHE A 18 -10.40 1.52 3.28
N SER A 19 -10.63 1.14 2.03
CA SER A 19 -11.95 1.24 1.38
C SER A 19 -12.13 0.15 0.34
N HIS A 20 -13.29 -0.48 0.33
CA HIS A 20 -13.69 -1.49 -0.66
C HIS A 20 -14.05 -0.87 -2.03
N LYS A 21 -14.12 0.46 -2.11
CA LYS A 21 -14.43 1.19 -3.35
C LYS A 21 -13.18 1.61 -4.12
N LEU A 22 -11.99 1.32 -3.60
CA LEU A 22 -10.73 1.62 -4.29
C LEU A 22 -10.51 0.60 -5.40
N GLU A 23 -10.06 1.08 -6.55
CA GLU A 23 -9.65 0.21 -7.65
C GLU A 23 -8.45 -0.65 -7.23
N PRO A 24 -8.40 -1.94 -7.62
CA PRO A 24 -7.25 -2.79 -7.31
C PRO A 24 -5.96 -2.26 -7.94
N ALA A 25 -4.91 -2.11 -7.14
CA ALA A 25 -3.57 -1.73 -7.63
C ALA A 25 -2.88 -2.86 -8.42
N LEU A 26 -3.27 -4.12 -8.17
CA LEU A 26 -2.78 -5.31 -8.84
C LEU A 26 -3.76 -6.48 -8.64
N ILE A 27 -4.02 -7.27 -9.69
CA ILE A 27 -4.77 -8.53 -9.62
C ILE A 27 -3.76 -9.68 -9.76
N VAL A 28 -3.81 -10.66 -8.86
CA VAL A 28 -2.88 -11.80 -8.83
C VAL A 28 -3.60 -13.13 -8.72
N ASN A 29 -2.92 -14.21 -9.12
CA ASN A 29 -3.42 -15.57 -8.94
C ASN A 29 -2.91 -16.17 -7.62
N SER A 30 -3.64 -17.16 -7.10
CA SER A 30 -3.21 -17.91 -5.93
C SER A 30 -1.84 -18.56 -6.16
N GLY A 31 -0.93 -18.38 -5.21
CA GLY A 31 0.45 -18.90 -5.27
C GLY A 31 1.47 -17.97 -5.95
N ASP A 32 1.06 -16.81 -6.47
CA ASP A 32 2.00 -15.80 -6.94
C ASP A 32 2.76 -15.14 -5.78
N ARG A 33 3.95 -14.60 -6.08
CA ARG A 33 4.77 -13.83 -5.13
C ARG A 33 4.87 -12.38 -5.56
N ILE A 34 4.86 -11.46 -4.60
CA ILE A 34 4.86 -10.03 -4.84
C ILE A 34 5.92 -9.38 -3.94
N ASP A 35 6.86 -8.67 -4.55
CA ASP A 35 7.71 -7.72 -3.83
C ASP A 35 6.96 -6.37 -3.78
N VAL A 36 6.57 -5.93 -2.58
CA VAL A 36 5.78 -4.70 -2.39
C VAL A 36 6.70 -3.59 -1.89
N GLU A 37 6.80 -2.53 -2.67
CA GLU A 37 7.43 -1.30 -2.19
C GLU A 37 6.47 -0.54 -1.29
N THR A 38 6.99 -0.05 -0.17
CA THR A 38 6.25 0.81 0.74
C THR A 38 7.06 2.08 0.93
N TYR A 39 6.35 3.20 1.05
CA TYR A 39 6.94 4.41 1.60
C TYR A 39 6.45 4.53 3.04
N THR A 40 7.38 4.79 3.96
CA THR A 40 6.96 5.44 5.18
C THR A 40 6.41 6.80 4.75
N GLY A 41 5.10 6.98 4.91
CA GLY A 41 4.41 8.17 4.41
C GLY A 41 4.93 9.45 5.03
N TYR A 42 5.79 9.37 6.04
CA TYR A 42 5.89 10.40 7.04
C TYR A 42 7.11 10.31 7.97
N TYR A 43 7.76 11.45 8.17
CA TYR A 43 8.51 11.80 9.39
C TYR A 43 7.56 11.98 10.61
N LEU A 44 6.41 11.28 10.68
CA LEU A 44 5.26 11.65 11.55
C LEU A 44 4.88 10.59 12.59
N TYR A 45 5.82 9.92 13.25
CA TYR A 45 5.46 9.51 14.62
C TYR A 45 5.05 10.77 15.42
N ASP A 46 5.86 11.83 15.30
CA ASP A 46 5.67 13.10 16.02
C ASP A 46 4.47 13.94 15.58
N LYS A 47 3.80 13.55 14.48
CA LYS A 47 2.73 14.34 13.85
C LYS A 47 1.53 13.49 13.43
N ALA A 48 1.50 12.21 13.81
CA ALA A 48 0.32 11.40 13.68
C ALA A 48 -0.80 12.00 14.56
N PRO A 49 -2.05 12.11 14.07
CA PRO A 49 -3.17 12.42 14.95
C PRO A 49 -3.21 11.41 16.09
N ARG A 50 -3.60 11.85 17.30
CA ARG A 50 -3.53 11.03 18.51
C ARG A 50 -4.36 9.75 18.39
N GLU A 51 -5.34 9.75 17.51
CA GLU A 51 -6.22 8.63 17.19
C GLU A 51 -5.50 7.48 16.45
N PHE A 52 -4.28 7.70 15.98
CA PHE A 52 -3.46 6.73 15.24
C PHE A 52 -2.16 6.30 15.97
N LEU A 53 -1.93 6.78 17.21
CA LEU A 53 -0.92 6.24 18.14
C LEU A 53 -1.50 5.09 18.94
#